data_AF-A0A1G7R3W2-F1
#
_entry.id   AF-A0A1G7R3W2-F1
#
_cell.length_a   1.000
_cell.length_b   1.000
_cell.length_c   1.000
_cell.angle_alpha   90.00
_cell.angle_beta   90.00
_cell.angle_gamma   90.00
#
_symmetry.space_group_name_H-M   'P 1'
#
loop_
_entity.id
_entity.type
_entity.pdbx_description
1 polymer ?
#
loop_
_entity_poly.entity_id
_entity_poly.type
_entity_poly.pdbx_seq_one_letter_code
_entity_poly.pdbx_strand_id
1 'polypeptide(L)'
;MKRVLHFFCSVVLACATLHAQAPSFRITPLRPVEQLRAEALQAQPPKETGNFRAADLVELITLDPTIKLDIRYATSNNFLGTPVYTQARAFLQRPAAEAVVRASNALRPLGYGLIIHDAYRPWYVTKIFWDATPNHQKIFVADPKAGSKHNRGCAVDLSLYDLKTGEEVTMPSGYDEMTERAYADYSGGTAEERQLRSVLRHAMTKEGFEVNPTEWWHFDYRDWRQYPIMNIPFESIR
;
A
#
# COMPACT_ATOMS: atom_id res chain seq x y z
N MET A 1 -1.19 9.64 62.60
CA MET A 1 -0.80 8.48 61.76
C MET A 1 -1.40 8.67 60.37
N LYS A 2 -0.63 9.16 59.39
CA LYS A 2 -1.10 9.33 57.99
C LYS A 2 -0.56 8.17 57.15
N ARG A 3 -1.46 7.40 56.53
CA ARG A 3 -1.12 6.31 55.60
C ARG A 3 -0.81 6.90 54.22
N VAL A 4 0.36 6.60 53.67
CA VAL A 4 0.74 6.91 52.29
C VAL A 4 0.40 5.69 51.43
N LEU A 5 -0.53 5.86 50.49
CA LEU A 5 -0.90 4.83 49.52
C LEU A 5 0.02 4.97 48.30
N HIS A 6 0.90 4.00 48.07
CA HIS A 6 1.72 3.95 46.85
C HIS A 6 0.89 3.34 45.71
N PHE A 7 0.67 4.13 44.66
CA PHE A 7 0.04 3.70 43.42
C PHE A 7 1.11 3.04 42.54
N PHE A 8 1.10 1.70 42.43
CA PHE A 8 1.94 1.00 41.47
C PHE A 8 1.31 1.13 40.09
N CYS A 9 1.94 1.94 39.23
CA CYS A 9 1.63 2.00 37.81
C CYS A 9 2.27 0.78 37.13
N SER A 10 1.48 -0.26 36.90
CA SER A 10 1.89 -1.40 36.09
C SER A 10 1.93 -0.98 34.61
N VAL A 11 3.12 -0.68 34.10
CA VAL A 11 3.35 -0.55 32.66
C VAL A 11 3.22 -1.95 32.07
N VAL A 12 2.08 -2.22 31.44
CA VAL A 12 1.91 -3.41 30.59
C VAL A 12 2.72 -3.17 29.33
N LEU A 13 3.92 -3.76 29.28
CA LEU A 13 4.72 -3.82 28.06
C LEU A 13 4.00 -4.78 27.10
N ALA A 14 3.22 -4.25 26.17
CA ALA A 14 2.66 -5.02 25.08
C ALA A 14 3.82 -5.49 24.19
N CYS A 15 4.27 -6.73 24.41
CA CYS A 15 5.24 -7.38 23.55
C CYS A 15 4.54 -7.68 22.23
N ALA A 16 4.64 -6.77 21.26
CA ALA A 16 4.24 -7.05 19.89
C ALA A 16 5.13 -8.20 19.39
N THR A 17 4.54 -9.38 19.23
CA THR A 17 5.18 -10.48 18.53
C THR A 17 5.55 -9.99 17.13
N LEU A 18 6.84 -9.75 16.89
CA LEU A 18 7.39 -9.54 15.56
C LEU A 18 7.23 -10.85 14.79
N HIS A 19 6.13 -10.98 14.05
CA HIS A 19 6.01 -12.01 13.04
C HIS A 19 6.90 -11.60 11.87
N ALA A 20 7.88 -12.46 11.52
CA ALA A 20 8.75 -12.21 10.39
C ALA A 20 7.89 -12.20 9.11
N GLN A 21 7.87 -11.07 8.41
CA GLN A 21 7.15 -10.92 7.15
C GLN A 21 7.72 -11.86 6.10
N ALA A 22 6.84 -12.44 5.27
CA ALA A 22 7.27 -13.22 4.13
C ALA A 22 8.18 -12.37 3.21
N PRO A 23 9.30 -12.92 2.72
CA PRO A 23 10.22 -12.19 1.86
C PRO A 23 9.52 -11.81 0.55
N SER A 24 9.62 -10.55 0.17
CA SER A 24 9.12 -10.04 -1.10
C SER A 24 9.89 -10.61 -2.29
N PHE A 25 9.21 -10.70 -3.43
CA PHE A 25 9.81 -10.90 -4.74
C PHE A 25 10.99 -9.92 -4.95
N ARG A 26 11.98 -10.27 -5.78
CA ARG A 26 13.16 -9.44 -6.06
C ARG A 26 13.43 -9.37 -7.55
N ILE A 27 13.79 -8.18 -8.01
CA ILE A 27 14.40 -7.99 -9.33
C ILE A 27 15.87 -7.62 -9.17
N THR A 28 16.63 -7.76 -10.25
CA THR A 28 17.92 -7.07 -10.38
C THR A 28 17.65 -5.71 -11.02
N PRO A 29 17.84 -4.58 -10.30
CA PRO A 29 17.66 -3.27 -10.88
C PRO A 29 18.60 -3.05 -12.07
N LEU A 30 18.14 -2.36 -13.11
CA LEU A 30 18.97 -2.01 -14.28
C LEU A 30 20.16 -1.11 -13.90
N ARG A 31 20.04 -0.34 -12.82
CA ARG A 31 21.02 0.62 -12.32
C ARG A 31 20.96 0.68 -10.79
N PRO A 32 22.01 1.15 -10.10
CA PRO A 32 21.99 1.31 -8.64
C PRO A 32 20.84 2.22 -8.18
N VAL A 33 20.04 1.74 -7.22
CA VAL A 33 18.84 2.45 -6.73
C VAL A 33 19.16 3.84 -6.20
N GLU A 34 20.31 4.03 -5.55
CA GLU A 34 20.72 5.35 -5.05
C GLU A 34 21.00 6.38 -6.17
N GLN A 35 21.55 5.92 -7.30
CA GLN A 35 21.72 6.80 -8.47
C GLN A 35 20.36 7.20 -9.04
N LEU A 36 19.44 6.24 -9.19
CA LEU A 36 18.08 6.48 -9.66
C LEU A 36 17.31 7.43 -8.75
N ARG A 37 17.48 7.29 -7.43
CA ARG A 37 16.89 8.19 -6.43
C ARG A 37 17.38 9.63 -6.62
N ALA A 38 18.69 9.83 -6.75
CA ALA A 38 19.26 11.17 -6.95
C ALA A 38 18.71 11.84 -8.21
N GLU A 39 18.57 11.10 -9.31
CA GLU A 39 18.00 11.60 -10.57
C GLU A 39 16.50 11.89 -10.45
N ALA A 40 15.75 11.00 -9.79
CA ALA A 40 14.30 11.15 -9.63
C ALA A 40 13.93 12.35 -8.75
N LEU A 41 14.72 12.64 -7.71
CA LEU A 41 14.51 13.80 -6.84
C LEU A 41 14.74 15.15 -7.54
N GLN A 42 15.51 15.17 -8.63
CA GLN A 42 15.73 16.37 -9.47
C GLN A 42 14.71 16.47 -10.62
N ALA A 43 13.94 15.41 -10.86
CA ALA A 43 12.93 15.38 -11.91
C ALA A 43 11.59 15.94 -11.41
N GLN A 44 10.70 16.25 -12.35
CA GLN A 44 9.36 16.76 -12.08
C GLN A 44 8.30 15.86 -12.72
N PRO A 45 7.13 15.69 -12.08
CA PRO A 45 6.01 14.98 -12.68
C PRO A 45 5.58 15.62 -14.01
N PRO A 46 4.92 14.85 -14.89
CA PRO A 46 4.32 15.41 -16.09
C PRO A 46 3.35 16.53 -15.71
N LYS A 47 3.39 17.63 -16.48
CA LYS A 47 2.48 18.75 -16.27
C LYS A 47 1.07 18.33 -16.69
N GLU A 48 0.12 18.46 -15.78
CA GLU A 48 -1.29 18.27 -16.07
C GLU A 48 -2.00 19.62 -16.11
N THR A 49 -3.01 19.72 -16.98
CA THR A 49 -3.95 20.83 -17.01
C THR A 49 -5.34 20.26 -16.81
N GLY A 50 -6.13 20.86 -15.93
CA GLY A 50 -7.45 20.36 -15.58
C GLY A 50 -8.00 21.05 -14.34
N ASN A 51 -9.31 20.96 -14.17
CA ASN A 51 -9.98 21.42 -12.95
C ASN A 51 -9.92 20.30 -11.90
N PHE A 52 -8.78 20.21 -11.22
CA PHE A 52 -8.58 19.20 -10.18
C PHE A 52 -9.07 19.69 -8.81
N ARG A 53 -9.54 18.75 -7.99
CA ARG A 53 -9.79 18.98 -6.57
C ARG A 53 -8.47 19.26 -5.85
N ALA A 54 -8.52 20.08 -4.81
CA ALA A 54 -7.41 20.20 -3.87
C ALA A 54 -7.14 18.85 -3.20
N ALA A 55 -5.86 18.54 -2.96
CA ALA A 55 -5.48 17.33 -2.25
C ALA A 55 -5.87 17.41 -0.77
N ASP A 56 -6.43 16.33 -0.26
CA ASP A 56 -6.79 16.13 1.15
C ASP A 56 -6.30 14.72 1.54
N LEU A 57 -4.98 14.60 1.63
CA LEU A 57 -4.32 13.35 2.01
C LEU A 57 -4.46 13.16 3.52
N VAL A 58 -5.04 12.03 3.91
CA VAL A 58 -5.21 11.65 5.31
C VAL A 58 -4.59 10.30 5.57
N GLU A 59 -4.03 10.14 6.77
CA GLU A 59 -3.40 8.90 7.19
C GLU A 59 -4.45 7.87 7.60
N LEU A 60 -4.42 6.68 7.00
CA LEU A 60 -5.43 5.63 7.18
C LEU A 60 -5.63 5.23 8.65
N ILE A 61 -4.53 5.04 9.39
CA ILE A 61 -4.59 4.59 10.79
C ILE A 61 -5.15 5.65 11.75
N THR A 62 -5.23 6.91 11.32
CA THR A 62 -5.90 7.96 12.11
C THR A 62 -7.42 7.86 12.00
N LEU A 63 -7.93 7.27 10.92
CA LEU A 63 -9.36 7.03 10.71
C LEU A 63 -9.80 5.67 11.27
N ASP A 64 -8.98 4.64 11.11
CA ASP A 64 -9.22 3.31 11.67
C ASP A 64 -7.91 2.68 12.17
N PRO A 65 -7.64 2.69 13.49
CA PRO A 65 -6.42 2.15 14.06
C PRO A 65 -6.35 0.62 14.03
N THR A 66 -7.41 -0.08 13.57
CA THR A 66 -7.37 -1.53 13.36
C THR A 66 -6.74 -1.92 12.04
N ILE A 67 -6.63 -0.99 11.08
CA ILE A 67 -5.91 -1.22 9.82
C ILE A 67 -4.43 -1.38 10.14
N LYS A 68 -3.83 -2.48 9.70
CA LYS A 68 -2.41 -2.74 9.86
C LYS A 68 -1.63 -2.09 8.71
N LEU A 69 -0.43 -1.62 9.02
CA LEU A 69 0.51 -1.13 8.02
C LEU A 69 1.70 -2.07 7.91
N ASP A 70 1.98 -2.48 6.69
CA ASP A 70 3.20 -3.15 6.28
C ASP A 70 3.74 -2.43 5.04
N ILE A 71 4.21 -1.19 5.26
CA ILE A 71 4.65 -0.33 4.15
C ILE A 71 6.00 -0.83 3.63
N ARG A 72 5.94 -1.76 2.67
CA ARG A 72 7.09 -2.50 2.13
C ARG A 72 8.18 -1.58 1.60
N TYR A 73 7.78 -0.48 0.99
CA TYR A 73 8.69 0.52 0.43
C TYR A 73 9.44 1.36 1.47
N ALA A 74 9.05 1.33 2.74
CA ALA A 74 9.80 1.91 3.85
C ALA A 74 10.85 0.96 4.45
N THR A 75 10.95 -0.27 3.95
CA THR A 75 11.89 -1.30 4.42
C THR A 75 12.71 -1.85 3.25
N SER A 76 13.68 -2.72 3.54
CA SER A 76 14.38 -3.48 2.49
C SER A 76 13.56 -4.67 1.99
N ASN A 77 12.37 -4.96 2.52
CA ASN A 77 11.50 -6.04 2.08
C ASN A 77 10.56 -5.57 0.95
N ASN A 78 11.11 -5.31 -0.24
CA ASN A 78 10.37 -4.87 -1.43
C ASN A 78 11.08 -5.34 -2.72
N PHE A 79 10.50 -5.18 -3.90
CA PHE A 79 11.13 -5.72 -5.12
C PHE A 79 12.53 -5.18 -5.48
N LEU A 80 12.94 -4.02 -4.94
CA LEU A 80 14.24 -3.37 -5.22
C LEU A 80 15.35 -3.67 -4.20
N GLY A 81 15.09 -4.32 -3.07
CA GLY A 81 16.16 -4.53 -2.07
C GLY A 81 16.41 -3.36 -1.13
N THR A 82 15.87 -2.19 -1.43
CA THR A 82 16.28 -0.92 -0.83
C THR A 82 15.05 -0.11 -0.43
N PRO A 83 14.99 0.45 0.79
CA PRO A 83 13.91 1.36 1.18
C PRO A 83 13.87 2.58 0.25
N VAL A 84 12.70 2.93 -0.29
CA VAL A 84 12.49 4.13 -1.11
C VAL A 84 11.61 5.16 -0.41
N TYR A 85 10.91 4.78 0.66
CA TYR A 85 10.22 5.67 1.57
C TYR A 85 11.05 5.90 2.83
N THR A 86 10.86 7.07 3.43
CA THR A 86 11.48 7.48 4.70
C THR A 86 10.60 7.19 5.92
N GLN A 87 9.30 6.93 5.69
CA GLN A 87 8.31 6.68 6.74
C GLN A 87 7.39 5.53 6.32
N ALA A 88 7.06 4.65 7.26
CA ALA A 88 6.11 3.56 7.08
C ALA A 88 4.67 4.03 7.37
N ARG A 89 4.18 5.00 6.57
CA ARG A 89 2.85 5.59 6.70
C ARG A 89 2.05 5.41 5.42
N ALA A 90 0.72 5.32 5.53
CA ALA A 90 -0.18 5.18 4.39
C ALA A 90 -1.19 6.33 4.35
N PHE A 91 -1.18 7.09 3.26
CA PHE A 91 -2.10 8.19 3.02
C PHE A 91 -2.96 7.93 1.80
N LEU A 92 -4.20 8.38 1.85
CA LEU A 92 -5.10 8.41 0.69
C LEU A 92 -5.84 9.73 0.67
N GLN A 93 -6.39 10.12 -0.48
CA GLN A 93 -7.39 11.18 -0.51
C GLN A 93 -8.53 10.80 0.43
N ARG A 94 -9.02 11.73 1.26
CA ARG A 94 -10.01 11.46 2.30
C ARG A 94 -11.18 10.57 1.85
N PRO A 95 -11.84 10.80 0.70
CA PRO A 95 -12.93 9.93 0.25
C PRO A 95 -12.50 8.47 -0.01
N ALA A 96 -11.28 8.27 -0.54
CA ALA A 96 -10.71 6.94 -0.73
C ALA A 96 -10.32 6.31 0.63
N ALA A 97 -9.74 7.08 1.55
CA ALA A 97 -9.40 6.62 2.89
C ALA A 97 -10.64 6.13 3.66
N GLU A 98 -11.71 6.93 3.65
CA GLU A 98 -13.00 6.58 4.26
C GLU A 98 -13.63 5.34 3.60
N ALA A 99 -13.44 5.17 2.29
CA ALA A 99 -13.88 3.97 1.58
C ALA A 99 -13.12 2.71 2.02
N VAL A 100 -11.80 2.80 2.23
CA VAL A 100 -11.01 1.70 2.82
C VAL A 100 -11.51 1.38 4.23
N VAL A 101 -11.84 2.37 5.06
CA VAL A 101 -12.41 2.14 6.40
C VAL A 101 -13.74 1.40 6.32
N ARG A 102 -14.62 1.74 5.37
CA ARG A 102 -15.88 1.01 5.17
C ARG A 102 -15.64 -0.44 4.71
N ALA A 103 -14.68 -0.66 3.80
CA ALA A 103 -14.28 -2.01 3.38
C ALA A 103 -13.71 -2.84 4.56
N SER A 104 -12.82 -2.24 5.37
CA SER A 104 -12.30 -2.80 6.62
C SER A 104 -13.45 -3.23 7.54
N ASN A 105 -14.42 -2.35 7.81
CA ASN A 105 -15.57 -2.65 8.64
C ASN A 105 -16.44 -3.80 8.10
N ALA A 106 -16.61 -3.89 6.77
CA ALA A 106 -17.37 -4.96 6.14
C ALA A 106 -16.68 -6.33 6.22
N LEU A 107 -15.36 -6.37 6.34
CA LEU A 107 -14.57 -7.60 6.47
C LEU A 107 -14.54 -8.15 7.90
N ARG A 108 -14.70 -7.30 8.92
CA ARG A 108 -14.63 -7.73 10.32
C ARG A 108 -15.60 -8.86 10.70
N PRO A 109 -16.89 -8.85 10.30
CA PRO A 109 -17.80 -9.95 10.57
C PRO A 109 -17.41 -11.27 9.88
N LEU A 110 -16.57 -11.20 8.84
CA LEU A 110 -16.01 -12.36 8.15
C LEU A 110 -14.73 -12.88 8.80
N GLY A 111 -14.26 -12.25 9.88
CA GLY A 111 -13.04 -12.63 10.59
C GLY A 111 -11.76 -12.01 10.02
N TYR A 112 -11.85 -11.00 9.15
CA TYR A 112 -10.69 -10.39 8.51
C TYR A 112 -10.57 -8.89 8.78
N GLY A 113 -9.33 -8.40 8.82
CA GLY A 113 -9.00 -6.98 8.73
C GLY A 113 -8.10 -6.69 7.53
N LEU A 114 -7.78 -5.41 7.30
CA LEU A 114 -6.92 -4.97 6.19
C LEU A 114 -5.49 -4.72 6.64
N ILE A 115 -4.54 -5.13 5.80
CA ILE A 115 -3.13 -4.78 5.91
C ILE A 115 -2.70 -4.03 4.65
N ILE A 116 -2.14 -2.83 4.81
CA ILE A 116 -1.78 -1.93 3.72
C ILE A 116 -0.29 -2.05 3.40
N HIS A 117 0.02 -2.29 2.13
CA HIS A 117 1.38 -2.45 1.61
C HIS A 117 1.91 -1.19 0.94
N ASP A 118 1.04 -0.47 0.25
CA ASP A 118 1.29 0.87 -0.27
C ASP A 118 0.00 1.68 -0.45
N ALA A 119 0.12 3.00 -0.47
CA ALA A 119 -0.99 3.93 -0.68
C ALA A 119 -0.52 5.13 -1.50
N TYR A 120 -0.62 6.36 -0.99
CA TYR A 120 0.00 7.50 -1.64
C TYR A 120 1.50 7.27 -1.87
N ARG A 121 1.93 7.40 -3.13
CA ARG A 121 3.32 7.26 -3.56
C ARG A 121 3.76 8.57 -4.23
N PRO A 122 4.76 9.29 -3.73
CA PRO A 122 5.31 10.44 -4.45
C PRO A 122 5.78 10.05 -5.85
N TRP A 123 5.51 10.90 -6.85
CA TRP A 123 5.84 10.60 -8.25
C TRP A 123 7.31 10.21 -8.48
N TYR A 124 8.25 10.83 -7.76
CA TYR A 124 9.67 10.48 -7.89
C TYR A 124 9.93 8.99 -7.58
N VAL A 125 9.15 8.36 -6.71
CA VAL A 125 9.28 6.92 -6.42
C VAL A 125 8.78 6.08 -7.59
N THR A 126 7.67 6.48 -8.25
CA THR A 126 7.23 5.85 -9.50
C THR A 126 8.32 5.92 -10.57
N LYS A 127 9.04 7.04 -10.66
CA LYS A 127 10.20 7.17 -11.55
C LYS A 127 11.34 6.22 -11.18
N ILE A 128 11.69 6.10 -9.89
CA ILE A 128 12.70 5.13 -9.42
C ILE A 128 12.30 3.71 -9.84
N PHE A 129 11.05 3.33 -9.61
CA PHE A 129 10.53 1.99 -9.94
C PHE A 129 10.65 1.72 -11.43
N TRP A 130 10.19 2.65 -12.27
CA TRP A 130 10.26 2.50 -13.71
C TRP A 130 11.69 2.40 -14.27
N ASP A 131 12.59 3.25 -13.77
CA ASP A 131 13.97 3.29 -14.26
C ASP A 131 14.81 2.09 -13.74
N ALA A 132 14.41 1.50 -12.61
CA ALA A 132 15.03 0.30 -12.05
C ALA A 132 14.56 -0.98 -12.77
N THR A 133 13.29 -1.04 -13.20
CA THR A 133 12.68 -2.29 -13.66
C THR A 133 13.09 -2.67 -15.10
N PRO A 134 13.57 -3.92 -15.32
CA PRO A 134 13.81 -4.46 -16.65
C PRO A 134 12.59 -4.35 -17.59
N ASN A 135 12.83 -4.10 -18.88
CA ASN A 135 11.75 -3.84 -19.85
C ASN A 135 10.66 -4.93 -19.90
N HIS A 136 11.03 -6.20 -19.73
CA HIS A 136 10.09 -7.33 -19.76
C HIS A 136 9.17 -7.40 -18.51
N GLN A 137 9.47 -6.63 -17.46
CA GLN A 137 8.71 -6.54 -16.21
C GLN A 137 7.95 -5.21 -16.08
N LYS A 138 8.09 -4.29 -17.03
CA LYS A 138 7.45 -2.96 -16.97
C LYS A 138 5.93 -2.96 -16.99
N ILE A 139 5.29 -4.10 -17.28
CA ILE A 139 3.85 -4.26 -17.14
C ILE A 139 3.36 -4.12 -15.68
N PHE A 140 4.22 -4.37 -14.70
CA PHE A 140 3.92 -4.28 -13.25
C PHE A 140 4.35 -2.95 -12.61
N VAL A 141 4.82 -1.98 -13.40
CA VAL A 141 5.20 -0.66 -12.88
C VAL A 141 4.62 0.43 -13.78
N ALA A 142 4.04 1.46 -13.16
CA ALA A 142 3.46 2.57 -13.91
C ALA A 142 4.53 3.38 -14.65
N ASP A 143 4.26 3.76 -15.89
CA ASP A 143 5.12 4.69 -16.63
C ASP A 143 5.03 6.09 -16.01
N PRO A 144 6.14 6.67 -15.50
CA PRO A 144 6.14 7.99 -14.86
C PRO A 144 5.71 9.11 -15.82
N LYS A 145 5.76 8.91 -17.15
CA LYS A 145 5.24 9.88 -18.12
C LYS A 145 3.72 10.03 -18.06
N ALA A 146 3.00 8.97 -17.70
CA ALA A 146 1.56 8.99 -17.47
C ALA A 146 1.20 9.16 -15.98
N GLY A 147 2.17 8.94 -15.10
CA GLY A 147 1.99 8.90 -13.65
C GLY A 147 1.30 7.62 -13.19
N SER A 148 1.08 7.54 -11.89
CA SER A 148 0.36 6.46 -11.22
C SER A 148 -0.83 7.01 -10.44
N LYS A 149 -1.85 6.19 -10.26
CA LYS A 149 -3.00 6.53 -9.40
C LYS A 149 -2.60 6.57 -7.92
N HIS A 150 -1.51 5.90 -7.54
CA HIS A 150 -0.85 6.12 -6.24
C HIS A 150 -0.34 7.56 -6.10
N ASN A 151 0.18 8.20 -7.16
CA ASN A 151 0.61 9.60 -7.12
C ASN A 151 -0.55 10.58 -6.90
N ARG A 152 -1.78 10.12 -7.14
CA ARG A 152 -3.01 10.90 -6.93
C ARG A 152 -3.61 10.68 -5.54
N GLY A 153 -3.03 9.78 -4.73
CA GLY A 153 -3.61 9.35 -3.44
C GLY A 153 -4.90 8.55 -3.62
N CYS A 154 -5.09 7.92 -4.79
CA CYS A 154 -6.32 7.21 -5.16
C CYS A 154 -6.07 5.76 -5.55
N ALA A 155 -4.92 5.19 -5.21
CA ALA A 155 -4.67 3.76 -5.31
C ALA A 155 -4.13 3.26 -3.98
N VAL A 156 -4.47 2.00 -3.66
CA VAL A 156 -4.02 1.31 -2.46
C VAL A 156 -3.67 -0.12 -2.82
N ASP A 157 -2.52 -0.57 -2.32
CA ASP A 157 -2.07 -1.95 -2.38
C ASP A 157 -2.29 -2.57 -1.01
N LEU A 158 -3.05 -3.67 -0.94
CA LEU A 158 -3.40 -4.28 0.34
C LEU A 158 -3.69 -5.77 0.26
N SER A 159 -3.72 -6.40 1.44
CA SER A 159 -4.14 -7.77 1.66
C SER A 159 -5.11 -7.86 2.85
N LEU A 160 -5.51 -9.08 3.19
CA LEU A 160 -6.26 -9.39 4.40
C LEU A 160 -5.32 -9.89 5.50
N TYR A 161 -5.67 -9.67 6.75
CA TYR A 161 -5.13 -10.43 7.88
C TYR A 161 -6.28 -11.09 8.66
N ASP A 162 -6.04 -12.27 9.22
CA ASP A 162 -6.99 -13.00 10.03
C ASP A 162 -7.08 -12.36 11.43
N LEU A 163 -8.29 -12.03 11.90
CA LEU A 163 -8.49 -11.36 13.19
C LEU A 163 -8.17 -12.24 14.40
N LYS A 164 -8.23 -13.57 14.25
CA LYS A 164 -7.98 -14.52 15.33
C LYS A 164 -6.49 -14.77 15.52
N THR A 165 -5.73 -14.95 14.43
CA THR A 165 -4.27 -15.18 14.50
C THR A 165 -3.49 -13.88 14.47
N GLY A 166 -4.04 -12.84 13.84
CA GLY A 166 -3.34 -11.59 13.57
C GLY A 166 -2.38 -11.67 12.38
N GLU A 167 -2.33 -12.79 11.67
CA GLU A 167 -1.40 -13.02 10.56
C GLU A 167 -2.00 -12.59 9.22
N GLU A 168 -1.15 -12.09 8.32
CA GLU A 168 -1.55 -11.83 6.93
C GLU A 168 -1.94 -13.16 6.26
N VAL A 169 -3.03 -13.14 5.48
CA VAL A 169 -3.50 -14.34 4.80
C VAL A 169 -2.64 -14.64 3.56
N THR A 170 -2.51 -15.91 3.21
CA THR A 170 -1.85 -16.31 1.97
C THR A 170 -2.74 -16.02 0.77
N MET A 171 -2.15 -15.40 -0.24
CA MET A 171 -2.79 -15.04 -1.52
C MET A 171 -2.11 -15.80 -2.67
N PRO A 172 -2.69 -15.82 -3.89
CA PRO A 172 -2.16 -16.62 -4.99
C PRO A 172 -0.70 -16.30 -5.41
N SER A 173 -0.22 -15.10 -5.08
CA SER A 173 1.16 -14.63 -5.21
C SER A 173 1.52 -13.69 -4.06
N GLY A 174 2.82 -13.43 -3.88
CA GLY A 174 3.28 -12.38 -2.98
C GLY A 174 3.02 -10.97 -3.53
N TYR A 175 2.99 -9.98 -2.64
CA TYR A 175 3.00 -8.58 -3.04
C TYR A 175 4.26 -8.23 -3.85
N ASP A 176 4.10 -7.36 -4.86
CA ASP A 176 5.10 -7.00 -5.88
C ASP A 176 5.64 -8.18 -6.72
N GLU A 177 5.00 -9.35 -6.69
CA GLU A 177 5.41 -10.47 -7.55
C GLU A 177 5.16 -10.12 -9.02
N MET A 178 6.22 -10.08 -9.83
CA MET A 178 6.13 -9.71 -11.26
C MET A 178 5.97 -10.95 -12.16
N THR A 179 4.98 -11.79 -11.85
CA THR A 179 4.66 -13.02 -12.60
C THR A 179 3.17 -13.11 -12.92
N GLU A 180 2.77 -14.07 -13.75
CA GLU A 180 1.36 -14.32 -14.06
C GLU A 180 0.49 -14.59 -12.82
N ARG A 181 1.07 -15.02 -11.70
CA ARG A 181 0.35 -15.27 -10.45
C ARG A 181 -0.19 -13.98 -9.79
N ALA A 182 0.34 -12.82 -10.18
CA ALA A 182 -0.13 -11.51 -9.71
C ALA A 182 -1.45 -11.08 -10.32
N TYR A 183 -1.80 -11.61 -11.49
CA TYR A 183 -2.99 -11.19 -12.21
C TYR A 183 -4.24 -11.39 -11.36
N ALA A 184 -5.13 -10.40 -11.41
CA ALA A 184 -6.33 -10.39 -10.60
C ALA A 184 -7.13 -11.68 -10.81
N ASP A 185 -7.25 -12.16 -12.05
CA ASP A 185 -8.03 -13.34 -12.42
C ASP A 185 -7.19 -14.62 -12.57
N TYR A 186 -5.96 -14.64 -12.04
CA TYR A 186 -5.11 -15.83 -12.08
C TYR A 186 -5.84 -17.05 -11.49
N SER A 187 -5.93 -18.14 -12.25
CA SER A 187 -6.75 -19.32 -11.92
C SER A 187 -6.02 -20.37 -11.07
N GLY A 188 -4.70 -20.26 -10.93
CA GLY A 188 -3.89 -21.16 -10.10
C GLY A 188 -4.04 -20.91 -8.59
N GLY A 189 -3.08 -21.42 -7.82
CA GLY A 189 -3.12 -21.38 -6.35
C GLY A 189 -4.13 -22.36 -5.74
N THR A 190 -4.31 -22.27 -4.43
CA THR A 190 -5.31 -23.07 -3.70
C THR A 190 -6.72 -22.49 -3.86
N ALA A 191 -7.74 -23.29 -3.56
CA ALA A 191 -9.12 -22.81 -3.57
C ALA A 191 -9.33 -21.70 -2.53
N GLU A 192 -8.66 -21.80 -1.39
CA GLU A 192 -8.70 -20.81 -0.30
C GLU A 192 -8.07 -19.47 -0.72
N GLU A 193 -6.88 -19.48 -1.31
CA GLU A 193 -6.21 -18.27 -1.83
C GLU A 193 -7.10 -17.52 -2.83
N ARG A 194 -7.72 -18.24 -3.77
CA ARG A 194 -8.65 -17.63 -4.74
C ARG A 194 -9.91 -17.07 -4.08
N GLN A 195 -10.44 -17.77 -3.08
CA GLN A 195 -11.61 -17.33 -2.33
C GLN A 195 -11.31 -16.07 -1.52
N LEU A 196 -10.18 -16.02 -0.82
CA LEU A 196 -9.75 -14.87 -0.04
C LEU A 196 -9.47 -13.64 -0.93
N ARG A 197 -8.82 -13.83 -2.08
CA ARG A 197 -8.69 -12.78 -3.09
C ARG A 197 -10.05 -12.26 -3.57
N SER A 198 -11.03 -13.15 -3.76
CA SER A 198 -12.40 -12.77 -4.14
C SER A 198 -13.10 -11.98 -3.03
N VAL A 199 -12.96 -12.40 -1.76
CA VAL A 199 -13.48 -11.68 -0.58
C VAL A 199 -12.91 -10.27 -0.52
N LEU A 200 -11.59 -10.13 -0.64
CA LEU A 200 -10.92 -8.83 -0.67
C LEU A 200 -11.45 -7.96 -1.81
N ARG A 201 -11.45 -8.49 -3.05
CA ARG A 201 -11.95 -7.77 -4.22
C ARG A 201 -13.39 -7.31 -4.04
N HIS A 202 -14.26 -8.18 -3.52
CA HIS A 202 -15.66 -7.84 -3.31
C HIS A 202 -15.83 -6.72 -2.29
N ALA A 203 -15.11 -6.77 -1.16
CA ALA A 203 -15.16 -5.72 -0.15
C ALA A 203 -14.70 -4.36 -0.70
N MET A 204 -13.60 -4.34 -1.45
CA MET A 204 -13.06 -3.11 -2.05
C MET A 204 -13.98 -2.56 -3.15
N THR A 205 -14.45 -3.41 -4.07
CA THR A 205 -15.27 -2.96 -5.21
C THR A 205 -16.65 -2.43 -4.78
N LYS A 206 -17.22 -2.96 -3.71
CA LYS A 206 -18.45 -2.43 -3.11
C LYS A 206 -18.30 -0.98 -2.62
N GLU A 207 -17.08 -0.57 -2.27
CA GLU A 207 -16.77 0.77 -1.78
C GLU A 207 -16.20 1.71 -2.86
N GLY A 208 -16.37 1.35 -4.13
CA GLY A 208 -16.03 2.22 -5.26
C GLY A 208 -14.58 2.12 -5.73
N PHE A 209 -13.90 1.01 -5.40
CA PHE A 209 -12.62 0.67 -5.99
C PHE A 209 -12.75 -0.25 -7.21
N GLU A 210 -11.76 -0.23 -8.08
CA GLU A 210 -11.59 -1.16 -9.20
C GLU A 210 -10.24 -1.88 -9.05
N VAL A 211 -10.21 -3.19 -9.24
CA VAL A 211 -8.96 -3.97 -9.15
C VAL A 211 -8.15 -3.78 -10.43
N ASN A 212 -6.82 -3.64 -10.33
CA ASN A 212 -5.96 -3.68 -11.50
C ASN A 212 -5.92 -5.11 -12.07
N PRO A 213 -6.19 -5.32 -13.37
CA PRO A 213 -6.15 -6.65 -13.99
C PRO A 213 -4.82 -7.41 -13.80
N THR A 214 -3.70 -6.70 -13.69
CA THR A 214 -2.36 -7.31 -13.57
C THR A 214 -1.92 -7.56 -12.13
N GLU A 215 -2.64 -7.04 -11.13
CA GLU A 215 -2.19 -7.00 -9.74
C GLU A 215 -3.39 -7.20 -8.79
N TRP A 216 -3.51 -8.37 -8.17
CA TRP A 216 -4.66 -8.70 -7.33
C TRP A 216 -4.80 -7.85 -6.06
N TRP A 217 -3.69 -7.26 -5.60
CA TRP A 217 -3.61 -6.43 -4.39
C TRP A 217 -3.93 -4.96 -4.66
N HIS A 218 -3.92 -4.51 -5.92
CA HIS A 218 -3.96 -3.10 -6.29
C HIS A 218 -5.39 -2.67 -6.62
N PHE A 219 -5.84 -1.60 -5.95
CA PHE A 219 -7.19 -1.08 -6.06
C PHE A 219 -7.21 0.42 -6.33
N ASP A 220 -7.87 0.81 -7.42
CA ASP A 220 -8.04 2.18 -7.86
C ASP A 220 -9.38 2.77 -7.41
N TYR A 221 -9.35 3.88 -6.69
CA TYR A 221 -10.55 4.60 -6.30
C TYR A 221 -11.14 5.36 -7.48
N ARG A 222 -12.45 5.20 -7.72
CA ARG A 222 -13.20 5.75 -8.87
C ARG A 222 -12.96 7.23 -9.19
N ASP A 223 -12.67 8.06 -8.19
CA ASP A 223 -12.48 9.51 -8.35
C ASP A 223 -11.05 9.92 -8.75
N TRP A 224 -10.14 8.97 -9.02
CA TRP A 224 -8.72 9.28 -9.25
C TRP A 224 -8.48 10.36 -10.31
N ARG A 225 -9.31 10.44 -11.35
CA ARG A 225 -9.21 11.45 -12.43
C ARG A 225 -9.45 12.88 -11.94
N GLN A 226 -10.02 13.07 -10.75
CA GLN A 226 -10.34 14.37 -10.19
C GLN A 226 -9.19 14.98 -9.39
N TYR A 227 -8.08 14.26 -9.22
CA TYR A 227 -6.91 14.71 -8.47
C TYR A 227 -5.67 14.73 -9.38
N PRO A 228 -4.74 15.68 -9.22
CA PRO A 228 -3.54 15.75 -10.04
C PRO A 228 -2.51 14.70 -9.61
N ILE A 229 -1.53 14.42 -10.48
CA ILE A 229 -0.29 13.73 -10.11
C ILE A 229 0.45 14.61 -9.10
N MET A 230 0.68 14.08 -7.90
CA MET A 230 1.40 14.77 -6.84
C MET A 230 2.81 14.21 -6.66
N ASN A 231 3.71 15.07 -6.19
CA ASN A 231 5.09 14.73 -5.84
C ASN A 231 5.46 15.28 -4.44
N ILE A 232 4.52 15.17 -3.50
CA ILE A 232 4.63 15.68 -2.13
C ILE A 232 5.44 14.66 -1.30
N PRO A 233 6.59 15.04 -0.71
CA PRO A 233 7.33 14.14 0.18
C PRO A 233 6.54 13.79 1.44
N PHE A 234 6.69 12.57 1.95
CA PHE A 234 5.95 12.08 3.14
C PHE A 234 6.09 13.01 4.36
N GLU A 235 7.29 13.57 4.58
CA GLU A 235 7.61 14.46 5.70
C GLU A 235 6.83 15.78 5.67
N SER A 236 6.29 16.14 4.52
CA SER A 236 5.50 17.36 4.35
C SER A 236 4.00 17.15 4.52
N ILE A 237 3.54 15.90 4.61
CA ILE A 237 2.14 15.55 4.84
C ILE A 237 1.88 15.56 6.35
N ARG A 238 0.97 16.44 6.78
CA ARG A 238 0.63 16.67 8.19
C ARG A 238 -0.50 15.76 8.64
#